data_AF-A0A953AZF9-F1
#
_entry.id   AF-A0A953AZF9-F1
#
_cell.length_a   1.000
_cell.length_b   1.000
_cell.length_c   1.000
_cell.angle_alpha   90.00
_cell.angle_beta   90.00
_cell.angle_gamma   90.00
#
_symmetry.space_group_name_H-M   'P 1'
#
loop_
_entity.id
_entity.type
_entity.pdbx_description
1 polymer ?
#
loop_
_entity_poly.entity_id
_entity_poly.type
_entity_poly.pdbx_seq_one_letter_code
_entity_poly.pdbx_strand_id
1 'polypeptide(L)' 'LGASVTAGTPIAELVDPMAEDPRRARTPVRSGTDGLLLSRRLDRLVRPGDSVAKVVGTRILPHRTGLLLED' A
#
# COMPACT_ATOMS: atom_id res chain seq x y z
N LEU A 1 -5.28 -10.66 -5.16
CA LEU A 1 -6.15 -10.04 -4.13
C LEU A 1 -6.69 -11.15 -3.23
N GLY A 2 -7.28 -10.85 -2.08
CA GLY A 2 -7.81 -11.86 -1.16
C GLY A 2 -6.77 -12.55 -0.27
N ALA A 3 -5.53 -12.05 -0.25
CA ALA A 3 -4.50 -12.54 0.65
C ALA A 3 -4.65 -11.90 2.04
N SER A 4 -4.48 -12.70 3.10
CA SER A 4 -4.31 -12.18 4.46
C SER A 4 -2.91 -11.59 4.62
N VAL A 5 -2.82 -10.44 5.28
CA VAL A 5 -1.56 -9.75 5.59
C VAL A 5 -1.49 -9.43 7.07
N THR A 6 -0.28 -9.35 7.61
CA THR A 6 -0.03 -8.80 8.94
C THR A 6 0.50 -7.37 8.84
N ALA A 7 0.37 -6.59 9.92
CA ALA A 7 1.02 -5.30 10.04
C ALA A 7 2.54 -5.45 9.81
N GLY A 8 3.10 -4.56 8.99
CA GLY A 8 4.50 -4.61 8.57
C GLY A 8 4.76 -5.45 7.32
N THR A 9 3.81 -6.29 6.87
CA THR A 9 3.95 -7.05 5.61
C THR A 9 4.10 -6.09 4.43
N PRO A 10 5.14 -6.23 3.58
CA PRO A 10 5.24 -5.49 2.32
C PRO A 10 4.08 -5.86 1.39
N ILE A 11 3.34 -4.86 0.92
CA ILE A 11 2.17 -5.03 0.03
C ILE A 11 2.40 -4.45 -1.37
N ALA A 12 3.38 -3.56 -1.50
CA ALA A 12 3.85 -2.99 -2.76
C ALA A 12 5.30 -2.51 -2.60
N GLU A 13 5.94 -2.18 -3.72
CA GLU A 13 7.26 -1.56 -3.75
C GLU A 13 7.21 -0.35 -4.67
N LEU A 14 7.62 0.81 -4.16
CA LEU A 14 7.83 2.01 -4.94
C LEU A 14 9.17 1.89 -5.63
N VAL A 15 9.18 2.06 -6.95
CA VAL A 15 10.40 2.10 -7.76
C VAL A 15 10.67 3.54 -8.12
N ASP A 16 11.89 4.01 -7.89
CA ASP A 16 12.35 5.30 -8.43
C ASP A 16 12.88 5.07 -9.86
N PRO A 17 12.15 5.49 -10.91
CA PRO A 17 12.59 5.30 -12.28
C PRO A 17 13.76 6.21 -12.67
N MET A 18 14.07 7.24 -11.86
CA MET A 18 15.13 8.23 -12.13
C MET A 18 16.43 7.92 -11.40
N ALA A 19 16.47 6.86 -10.58
CA ALA A 19 17.68 6.39 -9.94
C ALA A 19 18.69 5.83 -10.97
N GLU A 20 19.98 5.82 -10.61
CA GLU A 20 21.06 5.27 -11.45
C GLU A 20 20.84 3.78 -11.77
N ASP A 21 20.35 3.00 -10.80
CA ASP A 21 19.88 1.63 -11.03
C ASP A 21 18.45 1.43 -10.48
N PRO A 22 17.41 1.57 -11.33
CA PRO A 22 16.02 1.39 -10.93
C PRO A 22 15.70 -0.02 -10.42
N ARG A 23 16.50 -1.04 -10.74
CA ARG A 23 16.28 -2.40 -10.22
C ARG A 23 16.63 -2.51 -8.74
N ARG A 24 17.43 -1.57 -8.22
CA ARG A 24 17.87 -1.54 -6.81
C ARG A 24 17.19 -0.43 -6.01
N ALA A 25 16.71 0.62 -6.67
CA ALA A 25 16.00 1.72 -6.03
C ALA A 25 14.52 1.38 -5.71
N ARG A 26 14.32 0.56 -4.67
CA ARG A 26 13.00 0.02 -4.30
C ARG A 26 12.69 0.32 -2.84
N THR A 27 11.56 0.97 -2.58
CA THR A 27 11.09 1.30 -1.22
C THR A 27 9.82 0.50 -0.90
N PRO A 28 9.81 -0.37 0.13
CA PRO A 28 8.64 -1.18 0.44
C PRO A 28 7.53 -0.33 1.06
N VAL A 29 6.31 -0.50 0.56
CA VAL A 29 5.09 -0.03 1.22
C VAL A 29 4.54 -1.17 2.06
N ARG A 30 4.38 -0.94 3.35
CA ARG A 30 3.98 -1.96 4.33
C ARG A 30 2.55 -1.75 4.79
N SER A 31 1.85 -2.84 5.08
CA SER A 31 0.51 -2.77 5.69
C SER A 31 0.60 -2.16 7.10
N GLY A 32 -0.28 -1.21 7.42
CA GLY A 32 -0.40 -0.66 8.77
C GLY A 32 -1.22 -1.53 9.75
N THR A 33 -1.91 -2.54 9.23
CA THR A 33 -2.84 -3.39 9.99
C THR A 33 -2.79 -4.83 9.51
N ASP A 34 -3.21 -5.73 10.39
CA ASP A 34 -3.61 -7.08 10.00
C ASP A 34 -4.93 -7.01 9.23
N GLY A 35 -5.12 -7.86 8.23
CA GLY A 35 -6.37 -7.90 7.48
C GLY A 35 -6.29 -8.54 6.10
N LEU A 36 -7.32 -8.31 5.30
CA LEU A 36 -7.46 -8.84 3.94
C LEU A 36 -7.06 -7.79 2.91
N LEU A 37 -6.18 -8.15 1.98
CA LEU A 37 -5.83 -7.30 0.84
C LEU A 37 -6.95 -7.30 -0.21
N LEU A 38 -7.84 -6.31 -0.12
CA LEU A 38 -9.06 -6.19 -0.91
C LEU A 38 -8.78 -5.76 -2.35
N SER A 39 -8.03 -4.66 -2.51
CA SER A 39 -7.75 -4.09 -3.83
C SER A 39 -6.32 -3.58 -3.93
N ARG A 40 -5.87 -3.39 -5.17
CA ARG A 40 -4.60 -2.74 -5.52
C ARG A 40 -4.88 -1.75 -6.65
N ARG A 41 -4.15 -0.65 -6.66
CA ARG A 41 -4.16 0.29 -7.78
C ARG A 41 -3.61 -0.40 -9.03
N LEU A 42 -4.23 -0.10 -10.17
CA LEU A 42 -3.80 -0.63 -11.48
C LEU A 42 -2.76 0.27 -12.15
N ASP A 43 -2.86 1.59 -11.95
CA ASP A 43 -1.84 2.54 -12.39
C ASP A 43 -0.51 2.26 -11.70
N ARG A 44 0.58 2.31 -12.47
CA ARG A 44 1.93 2.07 -11.96
C ARG A 44 2.67 3.34 -11.57
N LEU A 45 2.13 4.52 -11.92
CA LEU A 45 2.67 5.81 -11.53
C LEU A 45 1.82 6.39 -10.40
N VAL A 46 2.47 6.80 -9.32
CA VAL A 46 1.81 7.33 -8.12
C VAL A 46 2.49 8.60 -7.65
N ARG A 47 1.75 9.43 -6.93
CA ARG A 47 2.22 10.65 -6.27
C ARG A 47 2.18 10.47 -4.75
N PRO A 48 2.91 11.29 -3.98
CA PRO A 48 2.72 11.35 -2.53
C PRO A 48 1.24 11.59 -2.18
N GLY A 49 0.70 10.78 -1.28
CA GLY A 49 -0.71 10.83 -0.88
C GLY A 49 -1.61 9.81 -1.59
N ASP A 50 -1.19 9.27 -2.74
CA ASP A 50 -1.97 8.27 -3.46
C ASP A 50 -2.05 6.94 -2.69
N SER A 51 -3.22 6.30 -2.72
CA SER A 51 -3.38 4.94 -2.22
C SER A 51 -2.86 3.92 -3.26
N VAL A 52 -2.11 2.91 -2.80
CA VAL A 52 -1.60 1.81 -3.67
C VAL A 52 -2.40 0.52 -3.51
N ALA A 53 -3.10 0.37 -2.40
CA ALA A 53 -3.92 -0.79 -2.06
C ALA A 53 -4.89 -0.47 -0.94
N LYS A 54 -5.97 -1.25 -0.84
CA LYS A 54 -6.90 -1.20 0.30
C LYS A 54 -6.83 -2.52 1.07
N VAL A 55 -6.56 -2.42 2.36
CA VAL A 55 -6.56 -3.56 3.29
C VAL A 55 -7.76 -3.39 4.22
N VAL A 56 -8.62 -4.41 4.28
CA VAL A 56 -9.73 -4.47 5.22
C VAL A 56 -9.16 -4.89 6.56
N GLY A 57 -8.81 -3.88 7.37
CA GLY A 57 -8.20 -4.07 8.67
C GLY A 57 -9.18 -4.50 9.76
N THR A 58 -8.68 -5.18 10.78
CA THR A 58 -9.45 -5.53 11.99
C THR A 58 -9.49 -4.41 13.03
N ARG A 59 -8.70 -3.35 12.83
CA ARG A 59 -8.62 -2.17 13.70
C ARG A 59 -8.55 -0.89 12.88
N ILE A 60 -9.14 0.19 13.41
CA ILE A 60 -9.04 1.52 12.82
C ILE A 60 -7.62 2.06 13.08
N LEU A 61 -6.97 2.57 12.04
CA LEU A 61 -5.67 3.23 12.19
C LEU A 61 -5.86 4.63 12.78
N PRO A 62 -5.00 5.08 13.73
CA PRO A 62 -5.21 6.35 14.44
C PRO A 62 -5.35 7.59 13.56
N HIS A 63 -4.73 7.59 12.39
CA HIS A 63 -4.73 8.70 11.44
C HIS A 63 -5.85 8.61 10.39
N ARG A 64 -6.66 7.55 10.38
CA ARG A 64 -7.72 7.36 9.38
C ARG A 64 -8.99 8.08 9.79
N THR A 65 -9.51 8.89 8.87
CA THR A 65 -10.85 9.48 8.89
C THR A 65 -11.63 9.01 7.66
N GLY A 66 -12.97 8.95 7.74
CA GLY A 66 -13.82 8.54 6.61
C GLY A 66 -13.87 7.03 6.36
N LEU A 67 -14.53 6.62 5.26
CA LEU A 67 -14.68 5.20 4.89
C LEU A 67 -13.49 4.69 4.08
N LEU A 68 -13.20 3.39 4.15
CA LEU A 68 -12.07 2.77 3.42
C LEU A 68 -12.16 2.97 1.90
N LEU A 69 -13.37 2.97 1.36
CA LEU A 69 -13.63 3.02 -0.08
C LEU A 69 -13.77 4.45 -0.62
N GLU A 70 -13.70 5.46 0.24
CA GLU A 70 -13.63 6.85 -0.16
C GLU A 70 -12.15 7.17 -0.41
N ASP A 71 -11.82 7.49 -1.66
CA ASP A 71 -10.55 8.14 -2.06
C ASP A 71 -10.82 9.62 -2.32
#